data_AF-A0A448NQK8-F1
#
_entry.id   AF-A0A448NQK8-F1
#
_cell.length_a   1.000
_cell.length_b   1.000
_cell.length_c   1.000
_cell.angle_alpha   90.00
_cell.angle_beta   90.00
_cell.angle_gamma   90.00
#
_symmetry.space_group_name_H-M   'P 1'
#
loop_
_entity.id
_entity.type
_entity.pdbx_description
1 polymer ?
#
loop_
_entity_poly.entity_id
_entity_poly.type
_entity_poly.pdbx_seq_one_letter_code
_entity_poly.pdbx_strand_id
1 'polypeptide(L)'
;MPFVLLFFALALLLVNSCSKEESIEKTAMNTANEKIVQQYFDHFNKHEWEKMANLYSETVEFKDPSLGAGIVKQTRQEIITKYSEL
;
A
#
# COMPACT_ATOMS: atom_id res chain seq x y z
N MET A 1 32.22 -7.71 40.34
CA MET A 1 30.98 -8.47 40.58
C MET A 1 29.67 -7.66 40.42
N PRO A 2 29.51 -6.40 40.88
CA PRO A 2 28.25 -5.67 40.71
C PRO A 2 28.00 -5.18 39.28
N PHE A 3 29.06 -4.85 38.53
CA PHE A 3 28.96 -4.45 37.12
C PHE A 3 28.44 -5.57 36.19
N VAL A 4 28.73 -6.83 36.50
CA VAL A 4 28.27 -7.99 35.72
C VAL A 4 26.77 -8.22 35.93
N LEU A 5 26.29 -8.03 37.16
CA LEU A 5 24.86 -8.11 37.50
C LEU A 5 24.06 -6.97 36.88
N LEU A 6 24.62 -5.75 36.82
CA LEU A 6 24.02 -4.60 36.16
C LEU A 6 23.87 -4.81 34.64
N PHE A 7 24.91 -5.38 34.00
CA PHE A 7 24.86 -5.74 32.58
C PHE A 7 23.82 -6.81 32.27
N PHE A 8 23.69 -7.82 33.13
CA PHE A 8 22.66 -8.86 32.99
C PHE A 8 21.24 -8.31 33.17
N ALA A 9 21.05 -7.37 34.11
CA ALA A 9 19.76 -6.71 34.32
C ALA A 9 19.35 -5.82 33.13
N LEU A 10 20.31 -5.14 32.50
CA LEU A 10 20.06 -4.31 31.31
C LEU A 10 19.71 -5.13 30.07
N ALA A 11 20.31 -6.32 29.91
CA ALA A 11 20.03 -7.23 28.81
C ALA A 11 18.62 -7.84 28.86
N LEU A 12 18.08 -8.07 30.07
CA LEU A 12 16.73 -8.62 30.26
C LEU A 12 15.60 -7.64 29.91
N LEU A 13 15.88 -6.32 29.85
CA LEU A 13 14.89 -5.31 29.47
C LEU A 13 14.73 -5.14 27.95
N LEU A 14 15.67 -5.66 27.15
CA LEU A 14 15.67 -5.50 25.68
C LEU A 14 14.85 -6.57 24.93
N VAL A 15 14.36 -7.61 25.61
CA VAL A 15 13.69 -8.76 24.96
C VAL A 15 12.17 -8.68 24.89
N ASN A 16 11.52 -7.62 25.38
CA ASN A 16 10.05 -7.50 25.41
C ASN A 16 9.45 -6.50 24.41
N SER A 17 10.22 -5.97 23.45
CA SER A 17 9.74 -4.90 22.56
C SER A 17 9.00 -5.37 21.30
N CYS A 18 8.29 -6.50 21.34
CA CYS A 18 7.44 -6.90 20.21
C CYS A 18 6.22 -7.74 20.64
N SER A 19 5.22 -7.08 21.21
CA SER A 19 3.86 -7.61 21.26
C SER A 19 3.17 -7.28 19.93
N LYS A 20 2.97 -8.27 19.06
CA LYS A 20 2.07 -8.15 17.91
C LYS A 20 0.63 -8.14 18.45
N GLU A 21 0.07 -6.97 18.70
CA GLU A 21 -1.38 -6.84 18.85
C GLU A 21 -2.02 -6.92 17.46
N GLU A 22 -2.44 -8.13 17.08
CA GLU A 22 -3.26 -8.34 15.90
C GLU A 22 -4.69 -7.86 16.18
N SER A 23 -4.96 -6.61 15.81
CA SER A 23 -6.34 -6.12 15.67
C SER A 23 -6.96 -6.82 14.45
N ILE A 24 -7.76 -7.86 14.73
CA ILE A 24 -8.41 -8.73 13.73
C ILE A 24 -9.13 -7.93 12.62
N GLU A 25 -9.72 -6.78 12.97
CA GLU A 25 -10.41 -5.89 12.03
C GLU A 25 -9.45 -5.15 11.07
N LYS A 26 -8.29 -4.70 11.58
CA LYS A 26 -7.26 -4.03 10.77
C LYS A 26 -6.53 -5.03 9.85
N THR A 27 -6.32 -6.25 10.33
CA THR A 27 -5.73 -7.33 9.53
C THR A 27 -6.64 -7.74 8.38
N ALA A 28 -7.95 -7.93 8.63
CA ALA A 28 -8.90 -8.30 7.59
C ALA A 28 -9.03 -7.21 6.50
N MET A 29 -9.12 -5.93 6.87
CA MET A 29 -9.20 -4.82 5.91
C MET A 29 -7.90 -4.65 5.10
N ASN A 30 -6.73 -4.87 5.73
CA ASN A 30 -5.45 -4.87 5.02
C ASN A 30 -5.42 -5.94 3.92
N THR A 31 -5.93 -7.15 4.17
CA THR A 31 -5.94 -8.20 3.14
C THR A 31 -6.85 -7.90 1.94
N ALA A 32 -8.00 -7.24 2.16
CA ALA A 32 -8.91 -6.91 1.08
C ALA A 32 -8.33 -5.83 0.15
N ASN A 33 -7.79 -4.75 0.72
CA ASN A 33 -7.15 -3.69 -0.05
C ASN A 33 -5.87 -4.20 -0.74
N GLU A 34 -5.06 -5.00 -0.06
CA GLU A 34 -3.87 -5.63 -0.63
C GLU A 34 -4.22 -6.49 -1.85
N LYS A 35 -5.29 -7.28 -1.77
CA LYS A 35 -5.77 -8.08 -2.90
C LYS A 35 -6.17 -7.23 -4.11
N ILE A 36 -6.84 -6.09 -3.88
CA ILE A 36 -7.21 -5.16 -4.96
C ILE A 36 -5.95 -4.55 -5.60
N VAL A 37 -4.99 -4.13 -4.78
CA VAL A 37 -3.72 -3.58 -5.26
C VAL A 37 -2.92 -4.62 -6.04
N GLN A 38 -2.89 -5.87 -5.59
CA GLN A 38 -2.22 -6.94 -6.32
C GLN A 38 -2.90 -7.20 -7.68
N GLN A 39 -4.22 -7.26 -7.72
CA GLN A 39 -4.98 -7.37 -8.97
C GLN A 39 -4.71 -6.19 -9.92
N TYR A 40 -4.61 -4.97 -9.38
CA TYR A 40 -4.26 -3.78 -10.16
C TYR A 40 -2.92 -3.96 -10.87
N PHE A 41 -1.88 -4.37 -10.15
CA PHE A 41 -0.56 -4.58 -10.75
C PHE A 41 -0.52 -5.79 -11.69
N ASP A 42 -1.30 -6.84 -11.43
CA ASP A 42 -1.43 -7.96 -12.37
C ASP A 42 -1.99 -7.52 -13.72
N HIS A 43 -3.04 -6.67 -13.72
CA HIS A 43 -3.58 -6.09 -14.95
C HIS A 43 -2.58 -5.14 -15.62
N PHE A 44 -1.90 -4.31 -14.84
CA PHE A 44 -0.87 -3.41 -15.34
C PHE A 44 0.26 -4.16 -16.06
N ASN A 45 0.82 -5.20 -15.43
CA ASN A 45 1.92 -5.99 -15.98
C ASN A 45 1.54 -6.77 -17.25
N LYS A 46 0.25 -7.05 -17.44
CA LYS A 46 -0.28 -7.72 -18.64
C LYS A 46 -0.75 -6.74 -19.72
N HIS A 47 -0.58 -5.44 -19.50
CA HIS A 47 -1.11 -4.37 -20.36
C HIS A 47 -2.63 -4.45 -20.56
N GLU A 48 -3.37 -4.91 -19.55
CA GLU A 48 -4.84 -5.03 -19.57
C GLU A 48 -5.49 -3.72 -19.09
N TRP A 49 -5.31 -2.63 -19.83
CA TRP A 49 -5.64 -1.26 -19.41
C TRP A 49 -7.10 -1.04 -19.03
N GLU A 50 -8.04 -1.61 -19.78
CA GLU A 50 -9.46 -1.52 -19.46
C GLU A 50 -9.78 -2.19 -18.11
N LYS A 51 -9.22 -3.39 -17.88
CA LYS A 51 -9.42 -4.12 -16.62
C LYS A 51 -8.80 -3.38 -15.44
N MET A 52 -7.63 -2.79 -15.65
CA MET A 52 -6.97 -1.95 -14.64
C MET A 52 -7.80 -0.71 -14.33
N ALA A 53 -8.28 0.02 -15.35
CA ALA A 53 -9.07 1.24 -15.17
C ALA A 53 -10.42 0.97 -14.47
N ASN A 54 -11.01 -0.20 -14.68
CA ASN A 54 -12.25 -0.61 -14.01
C ASN A 54 -12.12 -0.76 -12.48
N LEU A 55 -10.90 -0.85 -11.94
CA LEU A 55 -10.66 -0.85 -10.49
C LEU A 55 -10.79 0.54 -9.85
N TYR A 56 -10.81 1.61 -10.65
CA TYR A 56 -11.09 2.97 -10.17
C TYR A 56 -12.59 3.25 -10.14
N SER A 57 -12.99 4.27 -9.37
CA SER A 57 -14.28 4.94 -9.57
C SER A 57 -14.35 5.58 -10.96
N GLU A 58 -15.56 5.88 -11.45
CA GLU A 58 -15.76 6.44 -12.78
C GLU A 58 -14.95 7.71 -13.02
N THR A 59 -14.88 8.55 -11.98
CA THR A 59 -13.97 9.70 -11.87
C THR A 59 -13.19 9.55 -10.57
N VAL A 60 -11.87 9.68 -10.62
CA VAL A 60 -10.97 9.57 -9.46
C VAL A 60 -10.01 10.75 -9.39
N GLU A 61 -9.57 11.07 -8.18
CA GLU A 61 -8.60 12.13 -7.90
C GLU A 61 -7.17 11.57 -7.85
N PHE A 62 -6.32 12.05 -8.75
CA PHE A 62 -4.91 11.72 -8.80
C PHE A 62 -4.06 12.86 -8.24
N LYS A 63 -3.04 12.49 -7.48
CA LYS A 63 -1.97 13.39 -7.03
C LYS A 63 -0.65 12.94 -7.68
N ASP A 64 -0.63 13.00 -9.00
CA ASP A 64 0.49 12.58 -9.86
C ASP A 64 1.12 13.82 -10.52
N PRO A 65 2.38 14.16 -10.21
CA PRO A 65 3.06 15.31 -10.81
C PRO A 65 3.14 15.29 -12.35
N SER A 66 3.03 14.10 -12.97
CA SER A 66 2.98 13.99 -14.44
C SER A 66 1.65 14.45 -15.04
N LEU A 67 0.59 14.56 -14.24
CA LEU A 67 -0.73 15.05 -14.67
C LEU A 67 -0.94 16.54 -14.36
N GLY A 68 -0.13 17.11 -13.46
CA GLY A 68 -0.20 18.52 -13.10
C GLY A 68 0.15 18.79 -11.63
N ALA A 69 0.16 20.08 -11.27
CA ALA A 69 0.35 20.48 -9.88
C ALA A 69 -0.96 20.33 -9.10
N GLY A 70 -0.96 19.54 -8.02
CA GLY A 70 -2.10 19.38 -7.12
C GLY A 70 -2.93 18.14 -7.40
N ILE A 71 -4.25 18.24 -7.18
CA ILE A 71 -5.21 17.16 -7.43
C ILE A 71 -5.78 17.33 -8.83
N VAL A 72 -5.66 16.29 -9.65
CA VAL A 72 -6.20 16.24 -11.01
C VAL A 72 -7.23 15.11 -11.08
N LYS A 73 -8.41 15.39 -11.62
CA LYS A 73 -9.44 14.35 -11.82
C LYS A 73 -9.16 13.61 -13.13
N GLN A 74 -9.39 12.31 -13.11
CA GLN A 74 -9.29 11.45 -14.29
C GLN A 74 -10.50 10.52 -14.34
N THR A 75 -11.03 10.34 -15.54
CA THR A 75 -12.01 9.32 -15.89
C THR A 75 -11.30 8.02 -16.22
N ARG A 76 -12.03 6.90 -16.17
CA ARG A 76 -11.49 5.60 -16.62
C ARG A 76 -10.97 5.64 -18.06
N GLN A 77 -11.64 6.39 -18.94
CA GLN A 77 -11.22 6.54 -20.33
C GLN A 77 -9.89 7.29 -20.46
N GLU A 78 -9.69 8.35 -19.69
CA GLU A 78 -8.41 9.08 -19.68
C GLU A 78 -7.26 8.21 -19.13
N ILE A 79 -7.53 7.38 -18.13
CA ILE A 79 -6.57 6.40 -17.59
C ILE A 79 -6.21 5.37 -18.68
N ILE A 80 -7.20 4.81 -19.38
CA ILE A 80 -6.96 3.87 -20.48
C ILE A 80 -6.10 4.52 -21.55
N THR A 81 -6.44 5.74 -21.98
CA THR A 81 -5.67 6.48 -22.98
C THR A 81 -4.23 6.68 -22.53
N LYS A 82 -3.99 7.17 -21.31
CA LYS A 82 -2.65 7.40 -20.76
C LYS A 82 -1.80 6.13 -20.77
N TYR A 83 -2.32 5.02 -20.26
CA TYR A 83 -1.54 3.79 -20.16
C TYR A 83 -1.40 3.02 -21.49
N SER A 84 -2.27 3.31 -22.47
CA SER A 84 -2.12 2.78 -23.83
C SER A 84 -0.93 3.39 -24.61
N GLU A 85 -0.29 4.43 -24.06
CA GLU A 85 0.92 5.03 -24.63
C GLU A 85 2.23 4.35 -24.16
N LEU A 86 2.14 3.37 -23.25
CA LEU A 86 3.27 2.55 -22.77
C LEU A 86 3.49 1.30 -23.65
#